data_AF-A0A193QJQ0-F1
#
_entry.id   AF-A0A193QJQ0-F1
#
_cell.length_a   1.000
_cell.length_b   1.000
_cell.length_c   1.000
_cell.angle_alpha   90.00
_cell.angle_beta   90.00
_cell.angle_gamma   90.00
#
_symmetry.space_group_name_H-M   'P 1'
#
loop_
_entity.id
_entity.type
_entity.pdbx_description
1 polymer ?
#
loop_
_entity_poly.entity_id
_entity_poly.type
_entity_poly.pdbx_seq_one_letter_code
_entity_poly.pdbx_strand_id
1 'polypeptide(L)'
;MADSVIQLIADTIQREGYLKEFEIQKAYIRHLATDSLFMFYGIKNNVTKIKSLEGIDIAWVEEAEAVTKESWDILIPTIRKPGSEIWVSFNSKNILDDTYQRFVVNPPDDICLLTVHYTDNPHFPEVLRLEMEECKCKDYDLYLHIWEGQPVADSDLAIIKPLWIAAAVDAHMTLGFDAVGEKRLGFDVADEGKTATPCALCRAQSC
;
A
#
# COMPACT_ATOMS: atom_id res chain seq x y z
N MET A 1 17.49 10.62 -16.74
CA MET A 1 16.19 11.35 -16.71
C MET A 1 15.58 11.00 -15.37
N ALA A 2 15.08 11.96 -14.61
CA ALA A 2 14.48 11.65 -13.31
C ALA A 2 13.16 10.90 -13.57
N ASP A 3 13.08 9.65 -13.13
CA ASP A 3 11.84 8.89 -13.08
C ASP A 3 10.82 9.71 -12.30
N SER A 4 9.85 10.27 -13.01
CA SER A 4 8.89 11.20 -12.45
C SER A 4 7.57 11.03 -13.17
N VAL A 5 6.49 11.05 -12.39
CA VAL A 5 5.09 11.04 -12.87
C VAL A 5 4.84 12.06 -13.99
N ILE A 6 5.63 13.14 -14.07
CA ILE A 6 5.62 14.09 -15.19
C ILE A 6 5.79 13.38 -16.53
N GLN A 7 6.79 12.50 -16.63
CA GLN A 7 7.09 11.77 -17.85
C GLN A 7 5.94 10.81 -18.19
N LEU A 8 5.39 10.11 -17.19
CA LEU A 8 4.24 9.22 -17.38
C LEU A 8 3.01 9.96 -17.94
N ILE A 9 2.72 11.16 -17.43
CA ILE A 9 1.63 11.99 -17.92
C ILE A 9 1.94 12.51 -19.32
N ALA A 10 3.16 12.98 -19.58
CA ALA A 10 3.58 13.45 -20.90
C ALA A 10 3.49 12.34 -21.97
N ASP A 11 3.95 11.14 -21.64
CA ASP A 11 3.87 9.97 -22.51
C ASP A 11 2.41 9.57 -22.77
N THR A 12 1.55 9.70 -21.76
CA THR A 12 0.11 9.45 -21.91
C THR A 12 -0.54 10.49 -22.83
N ILE A 13 -0.28 11.79 -22.63
CA ILE A 13 -0.75 12.85 -23.53
C ILE A 13 -0.30 12.60 -24.97
N GLN A 14 0.95 12.16 -25.16
CA GLN A 14 1.48 11.82 -26.47
C GLN A 14 0.81 10.59 -27.08
N ARG A 15 0.68 9.50 -26.31
CA ARG A 15 0.07 8.24 -26.75
C ARG A 15 -1.38 8.42 -27.18
N GLU A 16 -2.14 9.22 -26.45
CA GLU A 16 -3.55 9.50 -26.75
C GLU A 16 -3.73 10.62 -27.80
N GLY A 17 -2.64 11.27 -28.25
CA GLY A 17 -2.68 12.26 -29.33
C GLY A 17 -3.07 13.69 -28.92
N TYR A 18 -3.05 14.03 -27.63
CA TYR A 18 -3.51 15.32 -27.09
C TYR A 18 -2.43 16.41 -27.01
N LEU A 19 -1.25 16.21 -27.62
CA LEU A 19 -0.11 17.14 -27.50
C LEU A 19 -0.43 18.60 -27.86
N LYS A 20 -1.39 18.84 -28.76
CA LYS A 20 -1.77 20.21 -29.17
C LYS A 20 -2.62 20.95 -28.13
N GLU A 21 -3.16 20.23 -27.16
CA GLU A 21 -4.07 20.74 -26.14
C GLU A 21 -3.33 21.06 -24.83
N PHE A 22 -2.07 20.68 -24.71
CA PHE A 22 -1.28 20.82 -23.49
C PHE A 22 0.01 21.62 -23.71
N GLU A 23 0.32 22.47 -22.75
CA GLU A 23 1.65 23.03 -22.54
C GLU A 23 2.41 22.17 -21.54
N ILE A 24 3.48 21.51 -21.98
CA ILE A 24 4.32 20.65 -21.15
C ILE A 24 5.63 21.39 -20.82
N GLN A 25 5.87 21.63 -19.54
CA GLN A 25 7.10 22.24 -19.03
C GLN A 25 7.80 21.28 -18.07
N LYS A 26 9.04 21.61 -17.68
CA LYS A 26 9.81 20.78 -16.73
C LYS A 26 9.19 20.66 -15.34
N ALA A 27 8.39 21.64 -14.93
CA ALA A 27 7.85 21.74 -13.57
C ALA A 27 6.32 21.64 -13.50
N TYR A 28 5.64 21.72 -14.64
CA TYR A 28 4.18 21.69 -14.69
C TYR A 28 3.69 21.23 -16.07
N ILE A 29 2.43 20.79 -16.11
CA ILE A 29 1.69 20.52 -17.34
C ILE A 29 0.39 21.31 -17.26
N ARG A 30 0.02 22.04 -18.32
CA ARG A 30 -1.17 22.89 -18.34
C ARG A 30 -2.03 22.58 -19.55
N HIS A 31 -3.32 22.40 -19.35
CA HIS A 31 -4.28 22.26 -20.45
C HIS A 31 -4.68 23.64 -20.98
N LEU A 32 -4.60 23.85 -22.29
CA LEU A 32 -4.73 25.17 -22.92
C LEU A 32 -6.17 25.70 -22.94
N ALA A 33 -7.17 24.82 -22.96
CA ALA A 33 -8.57 25.23 -23.03
C ALA A 33 -9.24 25.45 -21.66
N THR A 34 -8.89 24.63 -20.66
CA THR A 34 -9.49 24.70 -19.31
C THR A 34 -8.61 25.39 -18.28
N ASP A 35 -7.34 25.66 -18.63
CA ASP A 35 -6.30 26.14 -17.73
C ASP A 35 -6.00 25.19 -16.54
N SER A 36 -6.42 23.92 -16.65
CA SER A 36 -6.10 22.89 -15.65
C SER A 36 -4.59 22.72 -15.54
N LEU A 37 -4.08 22.72 -14.31
CA LEU A 37 -2.65 22.75 -14.01
C LEU A 37 -2.24 21.57 -13.15
N PHE A 38 -1.27 20.80 -13.64
CA PHE A 38 -0.57 19.76 -12.89
C PHE A 38 0.73 20.34 -12.33
N MET A 39 0.94 20.18 -11.02
CA MET A 39 2.16 20.59 -10.32
C MET A 39 2.76 19.39 -9.58
N PHE A 40 4.09 19.34 -9.51
CA PHE A 40 4.80 18.16 -9.01
C PHE A 40 5.73 18.55 -7.86
N TYR A 41 5.54 17.93 -6.70
CA TYR A 41 6.30 18.22 -5.48
C TYR A 41 6.68 16.95 -4.74
N GLY A 42 7.95 16.82 -4.36
CA GLY A 42 8.37 15.83 -3.36
C GLY A 42 8.03 16.32 -1.96
N ILE A 43 7.24 15.55 -1.19
CA ILE A 43 6.68 15.96 0.11
C ILE A 43 7.78 16.31 1.12
N LYS A 44 8.80 15.45 1.25
CA LYS A 44 9.92 15.67 2.17
C LYS A 44 10.74 16.91 1.82
N ASN A 45 10.88 17.22 0.53
CA ASN A 45 11.76 18.30 0.06
C ASN A 45 11.07 19.68 0.05
N ASN A 46 9.74 19.71 0.02
CA ASN A 46 8.97 20.94 -0.25
C ASN A 46 7.82 21.18 0.75
N VAL A 47 7.99 20.77 2.01
CA VAL A 47 6.98 20.90 3.07
C VAL A 47 6.35 22.31 3.13
N THR A 48 7.16 23.37 3.13
CA THR A 48 6.67 24.76 3.20
C THR A 48 5.83 25.14 1.99
N LYS A 49 6.22 24.70 0.78
CA LYS A 49 5.46 24.97 -0.44
C LYS A 49 4.13 24.26 -0.41
N ILE A 50 4.10 22.99 0.00
CA ILE A 50 2.86 22.21 0.11
C ILE A 50 1.88 22.91 1.02
N LYS A 51 2.29 23.33 2.22
CA LYS A 51 1.42 24.06 3.15
C LYS A 51 0.85 25.37 2.58
N SER A 52 1.57 25.99 1.64
CA SER A 52 1.14 27.24 0.97
C SER A 52 0.28 27.03 -0.27
N LEU A 53 0.08 25.77 -0.71
CA LEU A 53 -0.81 25.49 -1.84
C LEU A 53 -2.25 25.77 -1.42
N GLU A 54 -2.97 26.47 -2.29
CA GLU A 54 -4.38 26.77 -2.13
C GLU A 54 -5.13 26.40 -3.40
N GLY A 55 -6.41 26.07 -3.26
CA GLY A 55 -7.29 25.81 -4.41
C GLY A 55 -7.03 24.49 -5.15
N ILE A 56 -6.29 23.55 -4.56
CA ILE A 56 -6.05 22.23 -5.14
C ILE A 56 -7.34 21.42 -5.19
N ASP A 57 -7.70 20.95 -6.38
CA ASP A 57 -8.85 20.07 -6.62
C ASP A 57 -8.52 18.60 -6.37
N ILE A 58 -7.37 18.12 -6.86
CA ILE A 58 -6.96 16.71 -6.73
C ILE A 58 -5.50 16.65 -6.31
N ALA A 59 -5.22 15.87 -5.27
CA ALA A 59 -3.86 15.51 -4.87
C ALA A 59 -3.62 14.02 -5.13
N TRP A 60 -2.81 13.70 -6.14
CA TRP A 60 -2.37 12.33 -6.40
C TRP A 60 -1.02 12.07 -5.74
N VAL A 61 -0.98 11.11 -4.84
CA VAL A 61 0.21 10.63 -4.14
C VAL A 61 0.60 9.27 -4.71
N GLU A 62 1.73 9.25 -5.41
CA GLU A 62 2.33 8.09 -6.05
C GLU A 62 3.46 7.52 -5.15
N GLU A 63 3.82 6.24 -5.31
CA GLU A 63 4.70 5.47 -4.39
C GLU A 63 4.36 5.72 -2.91
N ALA A 64 3.07 5.72 -2.57
CA ALA A 64 2.62 6.25 -1.28
C ALA A 64 3.07 5.41 -0.07
N GLU A 65 3.63 4.22 -0.28
CA GLU A 65 4.25 3.43 0.78
C GLU A 65 5.53 4.06 1.36
N ALA A 66 6.15 5.01 0.64
CA ALA A 66 7.31 5.75 1.13
C ALA A 66 6.93 7.00 1.96
N VAL A 67 5.63 7.31 2.06
CA VAL A 67 5.11 8.50 2.72
C VAL A 67 4.97 8.26 4.21
N THR A 68 5.63 9.10 5.01
CA THR A 68 5.61 8.98 6.47
C THR A 68 4.35 9.61 7.05
N LYS A 69 4.02 9.26 8.30
CA LYS A 69 2.93 9.88 9.05
C LYS A 69 3.01 11.41 9.07
N GLU A 70 4.20 11.97 9.30
CA GLU A 70 4.39 13.43 9.33
C GLU A 70 4.10 14.06 7.96
N SER A 71 4.40 13.34 6.87
CA SER A 71 4.13 13.79 5.51
C SER A 71 2.61 13.80 5.24
N TRP A 72 1.89 12.77 5.68
CA TRP A 72 0.42 12.73 5.62
C TRP A 72 -0.24 13.83 6.46
N ASP A 73 0.25 14.03 7.68
CA ASP A 73 -0.26 15.05 8.60
C ASP A 73 -0.02 16.48 8.06
N ILE A 74 0.89 16.66 7.12
CA ILE A 74 1.11 17.93 6.40
C ILE A 74 0.21 18.04 5.15
N LEU A 75 0.14 16.97 4.36
CA LEU A 75 -0.54 16.99 3.07
C LEU A 75 -2.07 17.05 3.25
N ILE A 76 -2.65 16.18 4.08
CA ILE A 76 -4.10 16.03 4.20
C ILE A 76 -4.78 17.36 4.58
N PRO A 77 -4.31 18.12 5.59
CA PRO A 77 -4.94 19.41 5.94
C PRO A 77 -4.79 20.51 4.87
N THR A 78 -3.84 20.35 3.95
CA THR A 78 -3.63 21.31 2.86
C THR A 78 -4.73 21.18 1.81
N ILE A 79 -5.21 19.96 1.55
CA ILE A 79 -6.25 19.66 0.56
C ILE A 79 -7.62 19.87 1.20
N ARG A 80 -8.04 21.13 1.28
CA ARG A 80 -9.22 21.57 2.06
C ARG A 80 -10.35 22.19 1.23
N LYS A 81 -10.24 22.17 -0.10
CA LYS A 81 -11.25 22.75 -0.98
C LYS A 81 -12.52 21.87 -0.94
N PRO A 82 -13.74 22.43 -0.84
CA PRO A 82 -14.95 21.62 -0.93
C PRO A 82 -14.98 20.83 -2.23
N GLY A 83 -15.17 19.51 -2.14
CA GLY A 83 -15.13 18.60 -3.29
C GLY A 83 -13.73 18.26 -3.79
N SER A 84 -12.67 18.60 -3.05
CA SER A 84 -11.32 18.13 -3.38
C SER A 84 -11.11 16.67 -2.97
N GLU A 85 -10.23 16.00 -3.71
CA GLU A 85 -9.97 14.57 -3.58
C GLU A 85 -8.48 14.30 -3.36
N ILE A 86 -8.19 13.22 -2.64
CA ILE A 86 -6.84 12.67 -2.49
C ILE A 86 -6.83 11.28 -3.11
N TRP A 87 -6.01 11.09 -4.14
CA TRP A 87 -5.84 9.81 -4.82
C TRP A 87 -4.51 9.21 -4.39
N VAL A 88 -4.51 7.94 -4.02
CA VAL A 88 -3.33 7.26 -3.47
C VAL A 88 -3.07 5.98 -4.25
N SER A 89 -1.85 5.82 -4.75
CA SER A 89 -1.38 4.58 -5.37
C SER A 89 -0.08 4.14 -4.69
N PHE A 90 -0.04 2.89 -4.23
CA PHE A 90 1.11 2.34 -3.53
C PHE A 90 1.16 0.82 -3.61
N ASN A 91 2.35 0.27 -3.44
CA ASN A 91 2.53 -1.16 -3.20
C ASN A 91 2.70 -1.41 -1.70
N SER A 92 1.90 -2.31 -1.12
CA SER A 92 1.96 -2.62 0.32
C SER A 92 3.37 -3.06 0.72
N LYS A 93 4.01 -2.35 1.66
CA LYS A 93 5.31 -2.72 2.25
C LYS A 93 5.11 -3.43 3.58
N ASN A 94 5.02 -2.68 4.68
CA ASN A 94 4.76 -3.22 6.00
C ASN A 94 3.30 -2.97 6.40
N ILE A 95 2.67 -3.95 7.05
CA ILE A 95 1.31 -3.79 7.60
C ILE A 95 1.23 -2.63 8.60
N LEU A 96 2.34 -2.29 9.26
CA LEU A 96 2.44 -1.21 10.26
C LEU A 96 2.73 0.17 9.67
N ASP A 97 3.00 0.27 8.37
CA ASP A 97 3.24 1.57 7.73
C ASP A 97 2.00 2.46 7.79
N ASP A 98 2.19 3.78 8.00
CA ASP A 98 1.08 4.72 8.19
C ASP A 98 0.10 4.70 7.01
N THR A 99 0.61 4.60 5.77
CA THR A 99 -0.23 4.51 4.57
C THR A 99 -1.16 3.29 4.62
N TYR A 100 -0.64 2.11 4.98
CA TYR A 100 -1.45 0.89 5.07
C TYR A 100 -2.45 0.97 6.24
N GLN A 101 -1.98 1.43 7.40
CA GLN A 101 -2.83 1.63 8.58
C GLN A 101 -3.97 2.63 8.34
N ARG A 102 -3.68 3.71 7.62
CA ARG A 102 -4.60 4.83 7.37
C ARG A 102 -5.65 4.54 6.30
N PHE A 103 -5.29 3.82 5.24
CA PHE A 103 -6.20 3.62 4.10
C PHE A 103 -6.77 2.21 4.00
N VAL A 104 -6.17 1.22 4.68
CA VAL A 104 -6.62 -0.18 4.64
C VAL A 104 -7.16 -0.65 5.99
N VAL A 105 -6.39 -0.47 7.07
CA VAL A 105 -6.79 -1.00 8.40
C VAL A 105 -7.83 -0.11 9.09
N ASN A 106 -7.60 1.19 9.10
CA ASN A 106 -8.48 2.20 9.71
C ASN A 106 -8.86 3.27 8.67
N PRO A 107 -9.62 2.89 7.62
CA PRO A 107 -9.94 3.78 6.53
C PRO A 107 -10.79 4.99 6.98
N PRO A 108 -10.71 6.12 6.26
CA PRO A 108 -11.65 7.23 6.44
C PRO A 108 -13.05 6.87 5.91
N ASP A 109 -14.05 7.65 6.32
CA ASP A 109 -15.48 7.35 6.06
C ASP A 109 -15.86 7.26 4.57
N ASP A 110 -15.24 8.08 3.71
CA ASP A 110 -15.54 8.17 2.26
C ASP A 110 -14.30 7.79 1.44
N ILE A 111 -14.09 6.48 1.29
CA ILE A 111 -12.96 5.92 0.53
C ILE A 111 -13.46 4.95 -0.54
N CYS A 112 -12.90 5.09 -1.75
CA CYS A 112 -12.95 4.05 -2.77
C CYS A 112 -11.62 3.28 -2.75
N LEU A 113 -11.59 2.13 -2.07
CA LEU A 113 -10.42 1.27 -1.99
C LEU A 113 -10.46 0.22 -3.10
N LEU A 114 -9.49 0.27 -4.00
CA LEU A 114 -9.30 -0.71 -5.07
C LEU A 114 -8.00 -1.46 -4.85
N THR A 115 -8.09 -2.79 -4.78
CA THR A 115 -6.92 -3.68 -4.82
C THR A 115 -6.81 -4.24 -6.23
N VAL A 116 -5.66 -4.03 -6.86
CA VAL A 116 -5.41 -4.42 -8.25
C VAL A 116 -4.10 -5.18 -8.31
N HIS A 117 -4.11 -6.32 -8.98
CA HIS A 117 -2.94 -7.18 -9.18
C HIS A 117 -2.58 -7.28 -10.66
N TYR A 118 -1.46 -7.97 -10.95
CA TYR A 118 -1.05 -8.23 -12.33
C TYR A 118 -2.11 -9.04 -13.12
N THR A 119 -2.92 -9.86 -12.43
CA THR A 119 -4.02 -10.64 -13.01
C THR A 119 -5.16 -9.76 -13.53
N ASP A 120 -5.31 -8.55 -13.00
CA ASP A 120 -6.33 -7.59 -13.39
C ASP A 120 -5.88 -6.71 -14.57
N ASN A 121 -4.62 -6.80 -14.99
CA ASN A 121 -4.06 -6.02 -16.10
C ASN A 121 -4.20 -6.78 -17.43
N PRO A 122 -5.12 -6.39 -18.33
CA PRO A 122 -5.29 -7.05 -19.64
C PRO A 122 -4.09 -6.86 -20.57
N HIS A 123 -3.21 -5.91 -20.24
CA HIS A 123 -2.01 -5.57 -20.98
C HIS A 123 -0.74 -5.93 -20.19
N PHE A 124 -0.81 -6.93 -19.30
CA PHE A 124 0.34 -7.35 -18.50
C PHE A 124 1.51 -7.77 -19.43
N PRO A 125 2.65 -7.06 -19.40
CA PRO A 125 3.74 -7.31 -20.33
C PRO A 125 4.40 -8.66 -20.10
N GLU A 126 4.77 -9.35 -21.20
CA GLU A 126 5.46 -10.65 -21.13
C GLU A 126 6.78 -10.57 -20.35
N VAL A 127 7.48 -9.43 -20.40
CA VAL A 127 8.72 -9.20 -19.65
C VAL A 127 8.48 -9.31 -18.14
N LEU A 128 7.43 -8.65 -17.62
CA LEU A 128 7.07 -8.73 -16.21
C LEU A 128 6.53 -10.10 -15.83
N ARG A 129 5.85 -10.80 -16.76
CA ARG A 129 5.40 -12.17 -16.54
C ARG A 129 6.57 -13.12 -16.30
N LEU A 130 7.65 -13.00 -17.07
CA LEU A 130 8.84 -13.84 -16.90
C LEU A 130 9.52 -13.60 -15.54
N GLU A 131 9.65 -12.34 -15.14
CA GLU A 131 10.21 -11.97 -13.82
C GLU A 131 9.33 -12.48 -12.67
N MET A 132 8.01 -12.39 -12.81
CA MET A 132 7.04 -12.89 -11.83
C MET A 132 7.15 -14.40 -11.64
N GLU A 133 7.16 -15.18 -12.73
CA GLU A 133 7.28 -16.64 -12.65
C GLU A 133 8.64 -17.08 -12.08
N GLU A 134 9.70 -16.34 -12.39
CA GLU A 134 11.03 -16.58 -11.81
C GLU A 134 11.00 -16.34 -10.29
N CYS A 135 10.44 -15.22 -9.85
CA CYS A 135 10.28 -14.89 -8.44
C CYS A 135 9.46 -15.96 -7.71
N LYS A 136 8.32 -16.37 -8.27
CA LYS A 136 7.43 -17.40 -7.74
C LYS A 136 8.11 -18.74 -7.54
N CYS A 137 8.98 -19.13 -8.47
CA CYS A 137 9.73 -20.38 -8.40
C CYS A 137 10.85 -20.33 -7.35
N LYS A 138 11.52 -19.18 -7.19
CA LYS A 138 12.66 -19.02 -6.29
C LYS A 138 12.26 -18.76 -4.84
N ASP A 139 11.29 -17.87 -4.64
CA ASP A 139 10.85 -17.44 -3.32
C ASP A 139 9.37 -17.09 -3.37
N TYR A 140 8.55 -18.04 -2.92
CA TYR A 140 7.10 -17.89 -2.94
C TYR A 140 6.61 -16.81 -1.95
N ASP A 141 7.27 -16.65 -0.81
CA ASP A 141 6.91 -15.61 0.18
C ASP A 141 7.15 -14.22 -0.43
N LEU A 142 8.30 -14.04 -1.08
CA LEU A 142 8.63 -12.79 -1.78
C LEU A 142 7.68 -12.54 -2.96
N TYR A 143 7.26 -13.59 -3.67
CA TYR A 143 6.27 -13.47 -4.73
C TYR A 143 4.92 -12.96 -4.21
N LEU A 144 4.43 -13.52 -3.10
CA LEU A 144 3.19 -13.06 -2.47
C LEU A 144 3.28 -11.57 -2.09
N HIS A 145 4.45 -11.12 -1.66
CA HIS A 145 4.66 -9.72 -1.32
C HIS A 145 4.71 -8.81 -2.56
N ILE A 146 5.62 -9.10 -3.50
CA ILE A 146 5.90 -8.21 -4.64
C ILE A 146 4.78 -8.25 -5.68
N TRP A 147 4.25 -9.43 -5.99
CA TRP A 147 3.35 -9.62 -7.13
C TRP A 147 1.88 -9.77 -6.71
N GLU A 148 1.61 -10.36 -5.54
CA GLU A 148 0.25 -10.44 -4.97
C GLU A 148 -0.02 -9.30 -3.96
N GLY A 149 0.92 -8.39 -3.74
CA GLY A 149 0.73 -7.18 -2.93
C GLY A 149 0.45 -7.45 -1.44
N GLN A 150 0.80 -8.64 -0.92
CA GLN A 150 0.59 -8.95 0.49
C GLN A 150 1.55 -8.13 1.35
N PRO A 151 1.07 -7.35 2.33
CA PRO A 151 1.95 -6.61 3.23
C PRO A 151 2.77 -7.59 4.07
N VAL A 152 4.04 -7.28 4.26
CA VAL A 152 4.93 -8.06 5.12
C VAL A 152 4.76 -7.55 6.56
N ALA A 153 4.43 -8.46 7.48
CA ALA A 153 4.49 -8.16 8.91
C ALA A 153 5.89 -8.43 9.50
N ASP A 154 6.71 -9.20 8.78
CA ASP A 154 7.98 -9.75 9.27
C ASP A 154 9.16 -8.79 9.06
N SER A 155 9.95 -8.62 10.12
CA SER A 155 11.37 -8.32 9.94
C SER A 155 12.10 -9.60 9.50
N ASP A 156 13.26 -9.53 8.84
CA ASP A 156 14.11 -10.70 8.53
C ASP A 156 14.46 -11.57 9.77
N LEU A 157 14.20 -11.08 10.98
CA LEU A 157 14.39 -11.77 12.26
C LEU A 157 13.13 -12.47 12.79
N ALA A 158 12.02 -12.42 12.08
CA ALA A 158 10.77 -13.04 12.51
C ALA A 158 10.92 -14.57 12.60
N ILE A 159 10.56 -15.12 13.76
CA ILE A 159 10.68 -16.56 14.04
C ILE A 159 9.46 -17.34 13.51
N ILE A 160 8.29 -16.68 13.42
CA ILE A 160 7.03 -17.30 12.98
C ILE A 160 6.55 -16.57 11.72
N LYS A 161 6.62 -17.24 10.58
CA LYS A 161 6.17 -16.68 9.30
C LYS A 161 4.64 -16.67 9.19
N PRO A 162 4.02 -15.60 8.65
CA PRO A 162 2.59 -15.55 8.36
C PRO A 162 2.08 -16.73 7.51
N LEU A 163 2.87 -17.21 6.55
CA LEU A 163 2.52 -18.37 5.74
C LEU A 163 2.28 -19.64 6.58
N TRP A 164 3.08 -19.83 7.64
CA TRP A 164 2.91 -20.98 8.54
C TRP A 164 1.65 -20.85 9.39
N ILE A 165 1.32 -19.63 9.80
CA ILE A 165 0.07 -19.34 10.52
C ILE A 165 -1.11 -19.65 9.59
N ALA A 166 -1.09 -19.12 8.36
CA ALA A 166 -2.14 -19.37 7.37
C ALA A 166 -2.32 -20.86 7.08
N ALA A 167 -1.22 -21.60 6.91
CA ALA A 167 -1.26 -23.05 6.73
C ALA A 167 -1.76 -23.82 7.97
N ALA A 168 -1.58 -23.26 9.16
CA ALA A 168 -2.03 -23.86 10.42
C ALA A 168 -3.52 -23.63 10.70
N VAL A 169 -4.14 -22.59 10.13
CA VAL A 169 -5.59 -22.37 10.21
C VAL A 169 -6.30 -23.58 9.60
N ASP A 170 -7.16 -24.23 10.39
CA ASP A 170 -7.91 -25.43 10.01
C ASP A 170 -7.09 -26.62 9.48
N ALA A 171 -5.78 -26.66 9.80
CA ALA A 171 -4.90 -27.77 9.41
C ALA A 171 -5.41 -29.14 9.88
N HIS A 172 -6.10 -29.19 11.03
CA HIS A 172 -6.72 -30.40 11.56
C HIS A 172 -7.83 -30.97 10.66
N MET A 173 -8.57 -30.10 9.97
CA MET A 173 -9.56 -30.52 8.98
C MET A 173 -8.88 -30.98 7.69
N THR A 174 -7.91 -30.20 7.20
CA THR A 174 -7.18 -30.48 5.96
C THR A 174 -6.37 -31.76 6.02
N LEU A 175 -5.75 -32.05 7.17
CA LEU A 175 -4.91 -33.24 7.38
C LEU A 175 -5.66 -34.39 8.06
N GLY A 176 -6.92 -34.18 8.46
CA GLY A 176 -7.79 -35.23 9.00
C GLY A 176 -7.37 -35.77 10.37
N PHE A 177 -7.06 -34.89 11.32
CA PHE A 177 -6.77 -35.29 12.70
C PHE A 177 -7.58 -34.50 13.73
N ASP A 178 -7.84 -35.11 14.88
CA ASP A 178 -8.55 -34.50 16.00
C ASP A 178 -7.61 -33.95 17.08
N ALA A 179 -8.09 -32.97 17.85
CA ALA A 179 -7.34 -32.40 18.96
C ALA A 179 -7.19 -33.39 20.13
N VAL A 180 -5.98 -33.92 20.32
CA VAL A 180 -5.61 -34.89 21.36
C VAL A 180 -4.74 -34.26 22.46
N GLY A 181 -4.78 -34.83 23.67
CA GLY A 181 -3.97 -34.36 24.81
C GLY A 181 -4.74 -33.54 25.85
N GLU A 182 -4.00 -32.98 26.80
CA GLU A 182 -4.54 -32.20 27.92
C GLU A 182 -4.84 -30.76 27.50
N LYS A 183 -5.88 -30.16 28.07
CA LYS A 183 -6.20 -28.74 27.83
C LYS A 183 -5.17 -27.88 28.54
N ARG A 184 -4.54 -26.96 27.81
CA ARG A 184 -3.59 -25.97 28.33
C ARG A 184 -4.10 -24.57 28.06
N LEU A 185 -4.05 -23.73 29.08
CA LEU A 185 -4.52 -22.35 29.04
C LEU A 185 -3.35 -21.42 29.36
N GLY A 186 -3.09 -20.47 28.47
CA GLY A 186 -2.11 -19.41 28.64
C GLY A 186 -2.80 -18.07 28.81
N PHE A 187 -2.26 -17.25 29.71
CA PHE A 187 -2.64 -15.86 29.89
C PHE A 187 -1.40 -14.99 29.75
N ASP A 188 -1.52 -13.90 29.03
CA ASP A 188 -0.53 -12.83 29.03
C ASP A 188 -1.18 -11.62 29.71
N VAL A 189 -0.72 -11.33 30.93
CA VAL A 189 -1.30 -10.27 31.75
C VAL A 189 -0.68 -8.95 31.32
N ALA A 190 -1.48 -8.12 30.63
CA ALA A 190 -1.06 -6.79 30.19
C ALA A 190 -0.80 -5.84 31.38
N ASP A 191 -0.07 -4.76 31.14
CA ASP A 191 0.24 -3.73 32.13
C ASP A 191 -0.90 -2.70 32.31
N GLU A 192 -0.64 -1.64 33.08
CA GLU A 192 -1.62 -0.55 33.34
C GLU A 192 -1.95 0.30 32.10
N GLY A 193 -1.40 -0.04 30.93
CA GLY A 193 -1.70 0.61 29.66
C GLY A 193 -3.09 0.29 29.10
N LYS A 194 -3.38 0.81 27.89
CA LYS A 194 -4.62 0.51 27.15
C LYS A 194 -4.59 -0.84 26.43
N THR A 195 -3.55 -1.63 26.64
CA THR A 195 -3.27 -2.89 25.95
C THR A 195 -4.20 -3.99 26.47
N ALA A 196 -4.82 -4.73 25.56
CA ALA A 196 -5.70 -5.85 25.94
C ALA A 196 -4.88 -7.00 26.54
N THR A 197 -5.45 -7.74 27.49
CA THR A 197 -4.91 -8.99 28.06
C THR A 197 -5.38 -10.18 27.22
N PRO A 198 -4.52 -10.82 26.40
CA PRO A 198 -4.94 -11.95 25.58
C PRO A 198 -4.92 -13.28 26.38
N CYS A 199 -5.77 -14.21 25.94
CA CYS A 199 -5.89 -15.55 26.50
C CYS A 199 -5.91 -16.57 25.35
N ALA A 200 -5.14 -17.66 25.49
CA ALA A 200 -5.04 -18.72 24.49
C ALA A 200 -5.29 -20.10 25.12
N LEU A 201 -6.17 -20.90 24.51
CA LEU A 201 -6.50 -22.26 24.93
C LEU A 201 -6.12 -23.25 23.83
N CYS A 202 -5.38 -24.30 24.16
CA CYS A 202 -5.05 -25.38 23.23
C CYS A 202 -5.13 -26.76 23.89
N ARG A 203 -4.99 -27.83 23.09
CA ARG A 203 -4.71 -29.19 23.58
C ARG A 203 -3.28 -29.57 23.23
N ALA A 204 -2.54 -30.09 24.20
CA ALA A 204 -1.15 -30.51 24.00
C ALA A 204 -0.90 -31.86 24.66
N GLN A 205 -0.18 -32.74 23.96
CA GLN A 205 0.31 -33.99 24.54
C GLN A 205 1.55 -33.69 25.39
N SER A 206 1.65 -34.36 26.53
CA SER A 206 2.84 -34.33 27.38
C SER A 206 3.95 -35.11 26.68
N CYS A 207 5.13 -34.49 26.50
CA CYS A 207 6.32 -35.18 26.02
C CYS A 207 6.76 -36.29 26.99
#